data_AF-A0AAD5LIT0-F1
#
_entry.id   AF-A0AAD5LIT0-F1
#
_cell.length_a   1.000
_cell.length_b   1.000
_cell.length_c   1.000
_cell.angle_alpha   90.00
_cell.angle_beta   90.00
_cell.angle_gamma   90.00
#
_symmetry.space_group_name_H-M   'P 1'
#
loop_
_entity.id
_entity.type
_entity.pdbx_description
1 polymer ?
#
loop_
_entity_poly.entity_id
_entity_poly.type
_entity_poly.pdbx_seq_one_letter_code
_entity_poly.pdbx_strand_id
1 'polypeptide(L)'
;MSSKQAVLRLYKCMLRDASQFESYNYRRYAQRRVREEFRKNKSLPIGSAEAEKAVEVGHANAGMLHRQVIISKLYPPQLKSIMEQRC
;
A
#
# COMPACT_ATOMS: atom_id res chain seq x y z
N MET A 1 -0.01 20.01 -9.09
CA MET A 1 0.91 20.17 -7.94
C MET A 1 0.40 19.44 -6.72
N SER A 2 0.94 18.24 -6.46
CA SER A 2 0.61 17.46 -5.26
C SER A 2 1.35 18.01 -4.02
N SER A 3 0.62 18.29 -2.94
CA SER A 3 1.20 18.82 -1.70
C SER A 3 1.75 17.72 -0.81
N LYS A 4 2.74 18.05 0.04
CA LYS A 4 3.32 17.10 1.03
C LYS A 4 2.24 16.41 1.86
N GLN A 5 1.21 17.14 2.26
CA GLN A 5 0.08 16.60 3.03
C GLN A 5 -0.73 15.59 2.21
N ALA A 6 -0.99 15.85 0.93
CA ALA A 6 -1.69 14.92 0.04
C ALA A 6 -0.92 13.60 -0.12
N VAL A 7 0.40 13.67 -0.33
CA VAL A 7 1.27 12.49 -0.42
C VAL A 7 1.25 11.67 0.88
N LEU A 8 1.31 12.33 2.04
CA LEU A 8 1.23 11.64 3.34
C LEU A 8 -0.14 11.00 3.58
N ARG A 9 -1.23 11.65 3.14
CA ARG A 9 -2.58 11.07 3.20
C ARG A 9 -2.66 9.81 2.33
N LEU A 10 -2.15 9.86 1.11
CA LEU A 10 -2.09 8.71 0.21
C LEU A 10 -1.30 7.55 0.83
N TYR A 11 -0.11 7.82 1.36
CA TYR A 11 0.71 6.82 2.06
C TYR A 11 -0.03 6.13 3.21
N LYS A 12 -0.66 6.92 4.10
CA LYS A 12 -1.45 6.38 5.21
C LYS A 12 -2.69 5.62 4.75
N CYS A 13 -3.30 6.02 3.64
CA CYS A 13 -4.41 5.30 3.03
C CYS A 13 -3.95 3.91 2.56
N MET A 14 -2.88 3.86 1.76
CA MET A 14 -2.35 2.61 1.23
C MET A 14 -1.88 1.66 2.34
N LEU A 15 -1.27 2.17 3.42
CA LEU A 15 -0.89 1.32 4.56
C LEU A 15 -2.11 0.75 5.30
N ARG A 16 -3.19 1.52 5.41
CA ARG A 16 -4.44 1.05 6.03
C ARG A 16 -5.07 -0.04 5.17
N ASP A 17 -5.17 0.16 3.87
CA ASP A 17 -5.68 -0.87 2.95
C ASP A 17 -4.79 -2.12 2.97
N ALA A 18 -3.47 -1.95 2.89
CA ALA A 18 -2.52 -3.05 2.97
C ALA A 18 -2.64 -3.85 4.28
N SER A 19 -3.10 -3.25 5.39
CA SER A 19 -3.30 -3.97 6.66
C SER A 19 -4.56 -4.83 6.71
N GLN A 20 -5.48 -4.66 5.76
CA GLN A 20 -6.77 -5.36 5.72
C GLN A 20 -6.74 -6.66 4.91
N PHE A 21 -5.60 -7.06 4.36
CA PHE A 21 -5.46 -8.39 3.74
C PHE A 21 -5.61 -9.50 4.79
N GLU A 22 -6.43 -10.50 4.48
CA GLU A 22 -6.65 -11.66 5.34
C GLU A 22 -5.39 -12.52 5.44
N SER A 23 -4.73 -12.77 4.31
CA SER A 23 -3.49 -13.55 4.27
C SER A 23 -2.29 -12.75 4.79
N TYR A 24 -1.58 -13.33 5.76
CA TYR A 24 -0.32 -12.80 6.32
C TYR A 24 0.68 -12.36 5.24
N ASN A 25 0.94 -13.23 4.27
CA ASN A 25 1.98 -13.01 3.26
C ASN A 25 1.66 -11.77 2.42
N TYR A 26 0.42 -11.66 1.94
CA TYR A 26 -0.03 -10.50 1.17
C TYR A 26 -0.02 -9.22 2.01
N ARG A 27 -0.51 -9.28 3.25
CA ARG A 27 -0.49 -8.15 4.18
C ARG A 27 0.92 -7.62 4.41
N ARG A 28 1.87 -8.51 4.73
CA ARG A 28 3.28 -8.15 4.98
C ARG A 28 3.97 -7.65 3.71
N TYR A 29 3.74 -8.30 2.58
CA TYR A 29 4.28 -7.88 1.29
C TYR A 29 3.77 -6.48 0.92
N ALA A 30 2.46 -6.25 0.95
CA ALA A 30 1.86 -4.97 0.58
C ALA A 30 2.37 -3.83 1.48
N GLN A 31 2.41 -4.03 2.81
CA GLN A 31 2.94 -3.05 3.74
C GLN A 31 4.42 -2.73 3.50
N ARG A 32 5.22 -3.74 3.14
CA ARG A 32 6.64 -3.55 2.82
C ARG A 32 6.80 -2.82 1.48
N ARG A 33 6.09 -3.25 0.45
CA ARG A 33 6.11 -2.66 -0.90
C ARG A 33 5.73 -1.18 -0.87
N VAL A 34 4.64 -0.82 -0.17
CA VAL A 34 4.23 0.59 0.01
C VAL A 34 5.34 1.38 0.69
N ARG A 35 5.95 0.88 1.77
CA ARG A 35 7.07 1.56 2.44
C ARG A 35 8.28 1.75 1.54
N GLU A 36 8.65 0.73 0.78
CA GLU A 36 9.80 0.78 -0.14
C GLU A 36 9.59 1.82 -1.23
N GLU A 37 8.42 1.84 -1.89
CA GLU A 37 8.16 2.77 -2.99
C GLU A 37 8.13 4.23 -2.55
N PHE A 38 7.54 4.52 -1.38
CA PHE A 38 7.56 5.88 -0.84
C PHE A 38 8.96 6.29 -0.36
N ARG A 39 9.79 5.35 0.11
CA ARG A 39 11.18 5.63 0.48
C ARG A 39 12.05 5.90 -0.74
N LYS A 40 11.89 5.14 -1.82
CA LYS A 40 12.61 5.35 -3.09
C LYS A 40 12.37 6.74 -3.68
N ASN A 41 11.12 7.22 -3.61
CA ASN A 41 10.73 8.52 -4.17
C ASN A 41 10.85 9.69 -3.16
N LYS A 42 11.44 9.47 -1.97
CA LYS A 42 11.51 10.49 -0.91
C LYS A 42 12.41 11.68 -1.29
N SER A 43 13.45 11.44 -2.10
CA SER A 43 14.41 12.46 -2.52
C SER A 43 13.90 13.36 -3.64
N LEU A 44 12.76 13.02 -4.27
CA LEU A 44 12.20 13.82 -5.34
C LEU A 44 11.69 15.16 -4.80
N PRO A 45 12.03 16.30 -5.45
CA PRO A 45 11.50 17.60 -5.07
C PRO A 45 9.97 17.63 -5.20
N ILE A 46 9.30 18.20 -4.21
CA ILE A 46 7.84 18.36 -4.26
C ILE A 46 7.50 19.30 -5.43
N GLY A 47 6.62 18.84 -6.32
CA GLY A 47 6.22 19.59 -7.51
C GLY A 47 7.11 19.35 -8.74
N SER A 48 8.12 18.47 -8.66
CA SER A 48 8.79 17.99 -9.88
C SER A 48 7.84 17.11 -10.70
N ALA A 49 8.02 17.08 -12.03
CA ALA A 49 7.21 16.26 -12.92
C ALA A 49 7.29 14.76 -12.55
N GLU A 50 8.47 14.31 -12.11
CA GLU A 50 8.69 12.94 -11.66
C GLU A 50 7.94 12.64 -10.36
N ALA A 51 7.91 13.58 -9.42
CA ALA A 51 7.15 13.44 -8.18
C ALA A 51 5.64 13.36 -8.45
N GLU A 52 5.13 14.16 -9.38
CA GLU A 52 3.71 14.11 -9.77
C GLU A 52 3.35 12.77 -10.44
N LYS A 53 4.19 12.31 -11.37
CA LYS A 53 4.02 11.00 -12.01
C LYS A 53 4.06 9.86 -10.99
N ALA A 54 4.96 9.92 -10.00
CA ALA A 54 5.03 8.93 -8.93
C ALA A 54 3.76 8.93 -8.06
N VAL A 55 3.19 10.11 -7.79
CA VAL A 55 1.92 10.24 -7.06
C VAL A 55 0.75 9.66 -7.86
N GLU A 56 0.68 9.93 -9.16
CA GLU A 56 -0.34 9.37 -10.05
C GLU A 56 -0.32 7.84 -10.07
N VAL A 57 0.88 7.26 -10.23
CA VAL A 57 1.09 5.81 -10.10
C VAL A 57 0.68 5.31 -8.72
N GLY A 58 0.98 6.07 -7.66
CA GLY A 58 0.54 5.79 -6.30
C GLY A 58 -0.99 5.72 -6.17
N HIS A 59 -1.73 6.62 -6.81
CA HIS A 59 -3.20 6.61 -6.82
C HIS A 59 -3.75 5.40 -7.58
N ALA A 60 -3.20 5.07 -8.74
CA ALA A 60 -3.57 3.88 -9.49
C ALA A 60 -3.34 2.60 -8.67
N ASN A 61 -2.18 2.52 -8.01
CA ASN A 61 -1.83 1.42 -7.12
C ASN A 61 -2.74 1.34 -5.89
N ALA A 62 -3.16 2.46 -5.31
CA ALA A 62 -4.11 2.48 -4.20
C ALA A 62 -5.47 1.88 -4.62
N GLY A 63 -5.98 2.24 -5.80
CA GLY A 63 -7.19 1.65 -6.34
C GLY A 63 -7.06 0.14 -6.59
N MET A 64 -5.93 -0.30 -7.13
CA MET A 64 -5.65 -1.73 -7.29
C MET A 64 -5.58 -2.46 -5.94
N LEU A 65 -4.86 -1.89 -4.97
CA LEU A 65 -4.70 -2.44 -3.64
C LEU A 65 -6.05 -2.64 -2.95
N HIS A 66 -6.93 -1.64 -3.05
CA HIS A 66 -8.27 -1.70 -2.49
C HIS A 66 -9.10 -2.86 -3.09
N ARG A 67 -9.09 -3.03 -4.42
CA ARG A 67 -9.76 -4.16 -5.08
C ARG A 67 -9.21 -5.51 -4.61
N GLN A 68 -7.89 -5.62 -4.48
CA GLN A 68 -7.25 -6.85 -4.00
C GLN A 68 -7.60 -7.17 -2.55
N VAL A 69 -7.75 -6.15 -1.70
CA VAL A 69 -8.25 -6.33 -0.32
C VAL A 69 -9.68 -6.87 -0.32
N ILE A 70 -10.56 -6.34 -1.17
CA ILE A 70 -11.94 -6.84 -1.28
C ILE A 70 -11.95 -8.32 -1.69
N ILE A 71 -11.17 -8.69 -2.71
CA ILE A 71 -11.04 -10.09 -3.15
C ILE A 71 -10.51 -10.96 -2.00
N SER A 72 -9.51 -10.49 -1.26
CA SER A 72 -8.97 -11.21 -0.11
C SER A 72 -10.01 -11.45 1.00
N LYS A 73 -10.99 -10.55 1.17
CA LYS A 73 -12.07 -10.71 2.15
C LYS A 73 -13.19 -11.63 1.65
N LEU A 74 -13.47 -11.62 0.34
CA LEU A 74 -14.44 -12.53 -0.27
C LEU A 74 -13.95 -13.97 -0.27
N TYR A 75 -12.65 -14.17 -0.44
CA TYR A 75 -12.01 -15.49 -0.49
C TYR A 75 -10.86 -15.57 0.53
N PRO A 76 -11.17 -15.62 1.84
CA PRO A 76 -10.15 -15.77 2.86
C PRO A 76 -9.46 -17.14 2.75
N PRO A 77 -8.19 -17.26 3.14
CA PRO A 77 -7.53 -18.55 3.21
C PRO A 77 -8.25 -19.46 4.22
N GLN A 78 -8.36 -20.75 3.92
CA GLN A 78 -9.07 -21.70 4.78
C GLN A 78 -8.41 -21.86 6.15
N LEU A 79 -7.08 -21.70 6.19
CA LEU A 79 -6.28 -21.75 7.41
C LEU A 79 -5.43 -20.49 7.52
N LYS A 80 -5.27 -20.00 8.75
CA LYS A 80 -4.33 -18.92 9.04
C LYS A 80 -2.90 -19.40 8.85
N SER A 81 -1.99 -18.48 8.52
CA SER A 81 -0.57 -18.82 8.37
C SER A 81 0.01 -19.26 9.72
N ILE A 82 0.96 -20.20 9.71
CA ILE A 82 1.73 -20.57 10.91
C ILE A 82 2.39 -19.33 11.55
N MET A 83 2.76 -18.34 10.73
CA MET A 83 3.33 -17.07 11.22
C MET A 83 2.34 -16.20 12.02
N GLU A 84 1.04 -16.47 11.91
CA GLU A 84 -0.03 -15.82 12.68
C GLU A 84 -0.53 -16.70 13.83
N GLN A 85 -0.29 -18.01 13.74
CA GLN A 85 -0.52 -18.94 14.83
C GLN A 85 0.59 -18.72 15.87
N ARG A 86 0.33 -17.83 16.82
CA ARG A 86 1.16 -17.77 18.03
C ARG A 86 0.84 -18.95 18.92
N CYS A 87 1.88 -19.50 19.54
CA CYS A 87 1.86 -20.44 20.65
C CYS A 87 0.81 -20.09 21.71
#